data_AF-W2TBH7-F1
#
_entry.id   AF-W2TBH7-F1
#
_cell.length_a   1.000
_cell.length_b   1.000
_cell.length_c   1.000
_cell.angle_alpha   90.00
_cell.angle_beta   90.00
_cell.angle_gamma   90.00
#
_symmetry.space_group_name_H-M   'P 1'
#
loop_
_entity.id
_entity.type
_entity.pdbx_description
1 polymer ?
#
loop_
_entity_poly.entity_id
_entity_poly.type
_entity_poly.pdbx_seq_one_letter_code
_entity_poly.pdbx_strand_id
1 'polypeptide(L)'
;MHLRLPENVNEDIQEDPTALRSLWDRGLLNGASQKVDQVAVFYTGDLITSLQKTSLVPGANECVIYTTIGGAVGILVPFISKDKSKFCQDLEEM
;
A
#
# COMPACT_ATOMS: atom_id res chain seq x y z
N MET A 1 -3.51 -4.41 -2.05
CA MET A 1 -3.31 -3.76 -0.72
C MET A 1 -2.11 -2.83 -0.84
N HIS A 2 -2.24 -1.55 -0.43
CA HIS A 2 -1.13 -0.60 -0.33
C HIS A 2 -0.84 -0.32 1.14
N LEU A 3 0.40 -0.53 1.55
CA LEU A 3 0.90 -0.28 2.90
C LEU A 3 1.91 0.88 2.86
N ARG A 4 1.86 1.75 3.86
CA ARG A 4 2.76 2.90 3.98
C ARG A 4 3.36 2.98 5.38
N LEU A 5 4.62 3.40 5.46
CA LEU A 5 5.23 3.75 6.73
C LEU A 5 4.59 5.04 7.29
N PRO A 6 4.24 5.09 8.58
CA PRO A 6 3.85 6.33 9.25
C PRO A 6 4.95 7.40 9.13
N GLU A 7 4.60 8.68 9.21
CA GLU A 7 5.56 9.78 9.05
C GLU A 7 6.60 9.84 10.19
N ASN A 8 6.29 9.27 11.35
CA ASN A 8 7.10 9.29 12.56
C ASN A 8 7.84 7.97 12.82
N VAL A 9 8.18 7.23 11.76
CA VAL A 9 9.02 6.02 11.86
C VAL A 9 10.43 6.39 12.33
N ASN A 10 11.03 5.52 13.15
CA ASN A 10 12.37 5.72 13.69
C ASN A 10 13.32 4.73 13.02
N GLU A 11 14.29 5.22 12.27
CA GLU A 11 15.26 4.38 11.57
C GLU A 11 16.43 3.96 12.48
N ASP A 12 16.64 4.66 13.59
CA ASP A 12 17.76 4.46 14.52
C ASP A 12 17.41 3.45 15.64
N ILE A 13 17.00 2.24 15.26
CA ILE A 13 16.74 1.15 16.22
C ILE A 13 18.01 0.27 16.32
N GLN A 14 18.64 0.25 17.50
CA GLN A 14 19.76 -0.66 17.80
C GLN A 14 19.28 -1.84 18.64
N GLU A 15 19.64 -3.06 18.24
CA GLU A 15 19.44 -4.25 19.08
C GLU A 15 20.32 -4.18 20.34
N ASP A 16 19.70 -4.25 21.51
CA ASP A 16 20.41 -4.32 22.80
C ASP A 16 20.83 -5.78 23.07
N PRO A 17 22.15 -6.10 23.05
CA PRO A 17 22.64 -7.46 23.27
C PRO A 17 22.38 -7.98 24.69
N THR A 18 21.96 -7.12 25.62
CA THR A 18 21.65 -7.45 27.01
C THR A 18 20.17 -7.84 27.22
N ALA A 19 19.34 -7.75 26.17
CA ALA A 19 17.89 -8.03 26.16
C ALA A 19 17.03 -7.22 27.16
N LEU A 20 17.61 -6.24 27.86
CA LEU A 20 16.92 -5.44 28.88
C LEU A 20 15.96 -4.42 28.24
N ARG A 21 16.35 -3.84 27.09
CA ARG A 21 15.46 -3.01 26.25
C ARG A 21 14.40 -3.81 25.49
N SER A 22 14.66 -5.08 25.15
CA SER A 22 13.74 -5.95 24.39
C SER A 22 12.41 -6.26 25.08
N LEU A 23 12.31 -6.08 26.41
CA LEU A 23 11.04 -6.27 27.13
C LEU A 23 10.06 -5.11 26.93
N TRP A 24 10.58 -3.88 26.76
CA TRP A 24 9.80 -2.65 26.58
C TRP A 24 9.56 -2.31 25.11
N ASP A 25 10.38 -2.86 24.22
CA ASP A 25 10.24 -2.75 22.75
C ASP A 25 9.32 -3.83 22.17
N ARG A 26 8.59 -4.56 23.03
CA ARG A 26 7.56 -5.52 22.57
C ARG A 26 6.42 -4.73 21.94
N GLY A 27 6.46 -4.66 20.62
CA GLY A 27 5.41 -4.03 19.84
C GLY A 27 4.05 -4.70 20.05
N LEU A 28 3.02 -3.98 19.63
CA LEU A 28 1.64 -4.47 19.64
C LEU A 28 1.57 -5.87 18.98
N LEU A 29 0.88 -6.81 19.65
CA LEU A 29 0.73 -8.23 19.25
C LEU A 29 2.03 -9.05 19.24
N ASN A 30 2.99 -8.75 20.12
CA ASN A 30 4.32 -9.41 20.14
C ASN A 30 5.09 -9.29 18.80
N GLY A 31 4.76 -8.30 17.97
CA GLY A 31 5.47 -8.03 16.71
C GLY A 31 6.38 -6.81 16.83
N ALA A 32 6.86 -6.32 15.68
CA ALA A 32 7.65 -5.08 15.62
C ALA A 32 6.95 -3.90 16.30
N SER A 33 7.71 -3.01 16.96
CA SER A 33 7.19 -1.84 17.68
C SER A 33 6.59 -0.78 16.75
N GLN A 34 7.06 -0.70 15.51
CA GLN A 34 6.53 0.20 14.48
C GLN A 34 5.70 -0.59 13.45
N LYS A 35 4.45 -0.19 13.25
CA LYS A 35 3.52 -0.82 12.31
C LYS A 35 3.33 0.06 11.08
N VAL A 36 2.94 -0.58 9.98
CA VAL A 36 2.58 0.12 8.74
C VAL A 36 1.09 0.45 8.72
N ASP A 37 0.75 1.57 8.09
CA ASP A 37 -0.63 1.99 7.86
C ASP A 37 -1.16 1.36 6.57
N GLN A 38 -2.39 0.84 6.64
CA GLN A 38 -3.11 0.37 5.47
C GLN A 38 -3.83 1.54 4.80
N VAL A 39 -3.27 2.03 3.69
CA VAL A 39 -3.80 3.21 2.99
C VAL A 39 -4.90 2.85 2.01
N ALA A 40 -4.82 1.67 1.38
CA ALA A 40 -5.82 1.25 0.40
C ALA A 40 -6.02 -0.27 0.37
N VAL A 41 -7.28 -0.68 0.34
CA VAL A 41 -7.74 -2.05 0.12
C VAL A 41 -8.94 -2.02 -0.83
N PHE A 42 -8.93 -2.96 -1.77
CA PHE A 42 -10.02 -3.20 -2.71
C PHE A 42 -10.06 -4.71 -3.01
N TYR A 43 -11.23 -5.22 -3.34
CA TYR A 43 -11.45 -6.61 -3.68
C TYR A 43 -11.64 -6.75 -5.20
N THR A 44 -10.75 -7.50 -5.85
CA THR A 44 -10.76 -7.68 -7.31
C THR A 44 -11.68 -8.79 -7.80
N GLY A 45 -12.21 -9.64 -6.91
CA GLY A 45 -13.00 -10.82 -7.30
C GLY A 45 -12.16 -12.03 -7.76
N ASP A 46 -10.85 -11.87 -7.94
CA ASP A 46 -9.93 -12.92 -8.38
C ASP A 46 -8.54 -12.74 -7.74
N LEU A 47 -7.75 -13.81 -7.68
CA LEU A 47 -6.41 -13.84 -7.10
C LEU A 47 -5.41 -13.14 -8.01
N ILE A 48 -4.81 -12.06 -7.51
CA ILE A 48 -3.73 -11.34 -8.19
C ILE A 48 -2.44 -12.17 -8.11
N THR A 49 -1.79 -12.39 -9.26
CA THR A 49 -0.55 -13.17 -9.41
C THR A 49 0.69 -12.31 -9.65
N SER A 50 0.52 -11.09 -10.17
CA SER A 50 1.60 -10.13 -10.43
C SER A 50 1.10 -8.70 -10.25
N LEU A 51 2.00 -7.83 -9.79
CA LEU A 51 1.80 -6.39 -9.63
C LEU A 51 3.05 -5.65 -10.14
N GLN A 52 2.88 -4.66 -11.01
CA GLN A 52 3.97 -3.86 -11.55
C GLN A 52 3.60 -2.38 -11.59
N LYS A 53 4.45 -1.54 -11.00
CA LYS A 53 4.36 -0.08 -11.17
C LYS A 53 5.10 0.31 -12.44
N THR A 54 4.40 0.86 -13.42
CA THR A 54 4.99 1.28 -14.70
C THR A 54 4.12 2.31 -15.41
N SER A 55 4.65 2.94 -16.44
CA SER A 55 3.87 3.67 -17.43
C SER A 55 3.56 2.75 -18.62
N LEU A 56 2.33 2.77 -19.12
CA LEU A 56 1.90 1.96 -20.26
C LEU A 56 2.35 2.53 -21.61
N VAL A 57 2.49 3.85 -21.68
CA VAL A 57 2.92 4.55 -22.89
C VAL A 57 3.96 5.60 -22.51
N PRO A 58 4.93 5.91 -23.40
CA PRO A 58 5.92 6.95 -23.12
C PRO A 58 5.26 8.28 -22.73
N GLY A 59 5.69 8.86 -21.61
CA GLY A 59 5.20 10.16 -21.12
C GLY A 59 3.86 10.13 -20.37
N ALA A 60 3.20 8.98 -20.24
CA ALA A 60 2.03 8.87 -19.37
C ALA A 60 2.42 8.74 -17.89
N ASN A 61 1.48 9.10 -17.02
CA ASN A 61 1.61 8.91 -15.58
C ASN A 61 1.77 7.42 -15.23
N GLU A 62 2.57 7.15 -14.19
CA GLU A 62 2.72 5.80 -13.68
C GLU A 62 1.41 5.28 -13.07
N CYS A 63 1.19 4.00 -13.25
CA CYS A 63 0.06 3.26 -12.73
C CYS A 63 0.54 1.93 -12.16
N VAL A 64 -0.33 1.26 -11.40
CA VAL A 64 -0.07 -0.10 -10.93
C VAL A 64 -0.89 -1.06 -11.78
N ILE A 65 -0.21 -1.89 -12.56
CA ILE A 65 -0.81 -2.94 -13.38
C ILE A 65 -0.80 -4.24 -12.59
N TYR A 66 -1.86 -5.03 -12.71
CA TYR A 66 -1.90 -6.36 -12.12
C TYR A 66 -2.47 -7.40 -13.08
N THR A 67 -2.08 -8.65 -12.88
CA THR A 67 -2.65 -9.82 -13.56
C THR A 67 -3.25 -10.78 -12.54
N THR A 68 -4.28 -11.51 -12.92
CA THR A 68 -4.93 -12.50 -12.06
C THR A 68 -4.75 -13.93 -12.58
N ILE A 69 -5.04 -14.92 -11.74
CA ILE A 69 -4.95 -16.34 -12.11
C ILE A 69 -6.00 -16.72 -13.17
N GLY A 70 -7.18 -16.09 -13.16
CA GLY A 70 -8.21 -16.25 -14.19
C GLY A 70 -7.85 -15.59 -15.54
N GLY A 71 -6.67 -14.96 -15.66
CA GLY A 71 -6.20 -14.33 -16.88
C GLY A 71 -6.67 -12.89 -17.08
N ALA A 72 -7.31 -12.27 -16.09
CA ALA A 72 -7.67 -10.86 -16.16
C ALA A 72 -6.43 -9.97 -15.99
N VAL A 73 -6.42 -8.84 -16.68
CA VAL A 73 -5.40 -7.79 -16.54
C VAL A 73 -6.11 -6.50 -16.13
N GLY A 74 -5.68 -5.89 -15.03
CA GLY A 74 -6.26 -4.68 -14.48
C GLY A 74 -5.22 -3.60 -14.19
N ILE A 75 -5.71 -2.39 -13.90
CA ILE A 75 -4.89 -1.21 -13.66
C ILE A 75 -5.48 -0.35 -12.53
N LEU A 76 -4.61 0.18 -11.67
CA LEU A 76 -4.93 1.19 -10.67
C LEU A 76 -4.26 2.50 -11.07
N VAL A 77 -5.06 3.53 -11.31
CA VAL A 77 -4.60 4.83 -11.79
C VAL A 77 -4.71 5.86 -10.67
N PRO A 78 -3.61 6.57 -10.31
CA PRO A 78 -3.69 7.65 -9.33
C PRO A 78 -4.43 8.86 -9.92
N PHE A 79 -5.30 9.47 -9.12
CA PHE A 79 -5.95 10.73 -9.50
C PHE A 79 -4.97 11.90 -9.44
N ILE A 80 -5.04 12.77 -10.46
CA ILE A 80 -4.17 13.95 -10.59
C ILE A 80 -4.66 15.12 -9.71
N SER A 81 -5.96 15.17 -9.43
CA SER A 81 -6.55 16.20 -8.57
C SER A 81 -7.68 15.63 -7.71
N LYS A 82 -7.94 16.31 -6.58
CA LYS A 82 -9.05 15.97 -5.67
C LYS A 82 -10.40 16.11 -6.37
N ASP A 83 -10.58 17.10 -7.23
CA ASP A 83 -11.83 17.31 -7.97
C ASP A 83 -12.16 16.13 -8.90
N LYS A 84 -11.14 15.56 -9.56
CA LYS A 84 -11.32 14.36 -10.41
C LYS A 84 -11.69 13.14 -9.58
N SER A 85 -11.04 12.95 -8.44
CA SER A 85 -11.37 11.87 -7.50
C SER A 85 -12.81 12.00 -7.01
N LYS A 86 -13.21 13.21 -6.60
CA LYS A 86 -14.57 13.49 -6.12
C LYS A 86 -15.62 13.24 -7.20
N PHE A 87 -15.38 13.73 -8.42
CA PHE A 87 -16.29 13.50 -9.53
C PHE A 87 -16.52 12.00 -9.82
N CYS A 88 -15.46 11.19 -9.82
CA CYS A 88 -15.59 9.75 -10.02
C CYS A 88 -16.34 9.07 -8.86
N GLN A 89 -16.10 9.50 -7.63
CA GLN A 89 -16.83 8.98 -6.47
C GLN A 89 -18.33 9.34 -6.53
N ASP A 90 -18.66 10.59 -6.85
CA ASP A 90 -20.05 11.04 -6.97
C ASP A 90 -20.80 10.26 -8.07
N LEU A 91 -20.12 9.81 -9.14
CA LEU A 91 -20.70 8.96 -10.19
C LEU A 91 -20.90 7.50 -9.77
N GLU A 92 -20.06 6.97 -8.89
CA GLU A 92 -20.15 5.58 -8.41
C GLU A 92 -21.28 5.41 -7.39
N GLU A 93 -21.59 6.46 -6.63
CA GLU A 93 -22.63 6.47 -5.60
C GLU A 93 -24.05 6.78 -6.13
N MET A 94 -24.17 7.14 -7.41
CA MET A 94 -25.46 7.41 -8.08
C MET A 94 -26.19 6.12 -8.48
#